data_AF-A0AAQ3THQ6-F1
#
_entry.id   AF-A0AAQ3THQ6-F1
#
_cell.length_a   1.000
_cell.length_b   1.000
_cell.length_c   1.000
_cell.angle_alpha   90.00
_cell.angle_beta   90.00
_cell.angle_gamma   90.00
#
_symmetry.space_group_name_H-M   'P 1'
#
loop_
_entity.id
_entity.type
_entity.pdbx_description
1 polymer ?
#
loop_
_entity_poly.entity_id
_entity_poly.type
_entity_poly.pdbx_seq_one_letter_code
_entity_poly.pdbx_strand_id
1 'polypeptide(L)'
;MASSGAAEADPPGEREREQEQERRRLAASLTARYSDWVLEALDELPGSFLLTDPALAGHPIVYASRGLTALTGYARRDVLGRNARLFQGAATARAAVAGVREAVRAHRTHQVPILNYRRDGSPHWVLLHLAPVFHARDGSVLHFLAVQVPIADAKRRGGAAAAGAVLLAACREEARVEEDFPCAAHAGKAFVDMDKRGLEAEEPRVPSDSEKEMAINTADSIVSALNRYSKLTGLVVSRKRCDSVGIPALSSSLNLSLGRIKQSFVLTYSCLPDMPIIYASEAFISLTGYSREDILGRNCRVLNGPDTSLEVLEEVRTGFYSFFSLSKEPDRSFVASTFIRKDGSSFHDLLHVSPIRDASGKVRLHLSQVAFHIWVHLDMGAKHDFNGLTPEVWQLGAVAAVRVAVRGLSASGSLLRPSQ
;
A
#
# COMPACT_ATOMS: atom_id res chain seq x y z
N MET A 1 -39.82 -29.83 29.58
CA MET A 1 -39.73 -28.35 29.55
C MET A 1 -38.80 -27.98 28.40
N ALA A 2 -39.35 -27.64 27.24
CA ALA A 2 -38.57 -27.26 26.06
C ALA A 2 -38.73 -25.73 25.89
N SER A 3 -37.65 -24.98 26.08
CA SER A 3 -37.61 -23.54 25.80
C SER A 3 -37.24 -23.34 24.33
N SER A 4 -38.22 -22.92 23.51
CA SER A 4 -37.94 -22.42 22.17
C SER A 4 -37.38 -21.00 22.28
N GLY A 5 -36.10 -20.83 21.94
CA GLY A 5 -35.51 -19.50 21.74
C GLY A 5 -36.05 -18.92 20.43
N ALA A 6 -36.94 -17.94 20.52
CA ALA A 6 -37.31 -17.11 19.40
C ALA A 6 -36.12 -16.19 19.08
N ALA A 7 -35.57 -16.32 17.86
CA ALA A 7 -34.63 -15.34 17.33
C ALA A 7 -35.41 -14.05 17.05
N GLU A 8 -35.14 -13.00 17.82
CA GLU A 8 -35.57 -11.64 17.53
C GLU A 8 -35.08 -11.26 16.14
N ALA A 9 -36.03 -11.01 15.22
CA ALA A 9 -35.75 -10.45 13.93
C ALA A 9 -35.59 -8.92 14.09
N ASP A 10 -34.46 -8.37 13.62
CA ASP A 10 -34.20 -6.92 13.63
C ASP A 10 -35.40 -6.12 13.08
N PRO A 11 -35.77 -4.98 13.69
CA PRO A 11 -36.84 -4.14 13.20
C PRO A 11 -36.52 -3.61 11.77
N PRO A 12 -37.55 -3.44 10.91
CA PRO A 12 -37.41 -3.26 9.46
C PRO A 12 -36.81 -1.91 8.98
N GLY A 13 -36.02 -1.22 9.80
CA GLY A 13 -35.34 0.03 9.42
C GLY A 13 -33.92 0.19 9.97
N GLU A 14 -33.45 -0.70 10.84
CA GLU A 14 -32.09 -0.61 11.39
C GLU A 14 -31.04 -0.97 10.34
N ARG A 15 -31.26 -2.04 9.57
CA ARG A 15 -30.35 -2.45 8.48
C ARG A 15 -30.17 -1.39 7.40
N GLU A 16 -31.22 -0.67 7.05
CA GLU A 16 -31.14 0.41 6.04
C GLU A 16 -30.37 1.61 6.57
N ARG A 17 -30.55 1.96 7.86
CA ARG A 17 -29.80 3.03 8.52
C ARG A 17 -28.32 2.68 8.66
N GLU A 18 -28.00 1.46 9.04
CA GLU A 18 -26.63 0.96 9.12
C GLU A 18 -25.94 0.98 7.75
N GLN A 19 -26.62 0.52 6.69
CA GLN A 19 -26.10 0.56 5.33
C GLN A 19 -25.87 2.00 4.85
N GLU A 20 -26.78 2.93 5.14
CA GLU A 20 -26.61 4.33 4.78
C GLU A 20 -25.45 4.98 5.56
N GLN A 21 -25.29 4.67 6.84
CA GLN A 21 -24.18 5.14 7.66
C GLN A 21 -22.83 4.59 7.16
N GLU A 22 -22.79 3.31 6.79
CA GLU A 22 -21.61 2.68 6.18
C GLU A 22 -21.27 3.32 4.83
N ARG A 23 -22.27 3.60 3.98
CA ARG A 23 -22.07 4.29 2.71
C ARG A 23 -21.50 5.70 2.90
N ARG A 24 -22.01 6.46 3.87
CA ARG A 24 -21.46 7.78 4.22
C ARG A 24 -20.02 7.68 4.71
N ARG A 25 -19.70 6.66 5.52
CA ARG A 25 -18.33 6.40 5.98
C ARG A 25 -17.38 6.08 4.83
N LEU A 26 -17.80 5.24 3.88
CA LEU A 26 -17.01 4.88 2.69
C LEU A 26 -16.78 6.10 1.80
N ALA A 27 -17.83 6.88 1.54
CA ALA A 27 -17.73 8.13 0.78
C ALA A 27 -16.79 9.11 1.47
N ALA A 28 -16.91 9.29 2.79
CA ALA A 28 -16.03 10.14 3.59
C ALA A 28 -14.57 9.66 3.54
N SER A 29 -14.31 8.34 3.48
CA SER A 29 -12.93 7.80 3.36
C SER A 29 -12.23 8.29 2.10
N LEU A 30 -12.99 8.46 1.01
CA LEU A 30 -12.49 9.04 -0.23
C LEU A 30 -12.46 10.57 -0.14
N THR A 31 -13.61 11.21 0.13
CA THR A 31 -13.75 12.67 0.06
C THR A 31 -12.94 13.41 1.12
N ALA A 32 -12.58 12.80 2.26
CA ALA A 32 -11.69 13.43 3.23
C ALA A 32 -10.31 13.81 2.65
N ARG A 33 -9.93 13.24 1.50
CA ARG A 33 -8.61 13.44 0.87
C ARG A 33 -8.64 14.40 -0.31
N TYR A 34 -9.82 14.73 -0.83
CA TYR A 34 -10.01 15.51 -2.04
C TYR A 34 -11.04 16.60 -1.80
N SER A 35 -11.08 17.65 -2.63
CA SER A 35 -12.19 18.60 -2.56
C SER A 35 -13.53 17.93 -2.92
N ASP A 36 -14.64 18.54 -2.49
CA ASP A 36 -15.99 18.02 -2.65
C ASP A 36 -16.34 17.59 -4.10
N TRP A 37 -15.78 18.28 -5.11
CA TRP A 37 -16.04 18.03 -6.54
C TRP A 37 -15.36 16.79 -7.15
N VAL A 38 -14.61 16.02 -6.35
CA VAL A 38 -13.87 14.85 -6.88
C VAL A 38 -14.82 13.78 -7.43
N LEU A 39 -15.99 13.60 -6.82
CA LEU A 39 -16.93 12.56 -7.20
C LEU A 39 -17.57 12.87 -8.54
N GLU A 40 -17.98 14.12 -8.77
CA GLU A 40 -18.51 14.59 -10.04
C GLU A 40 -17.47 14.45 -11.15
N ALA A 41 -16.23 14.87 -10.89
CA ALA A 41 -15.16 14.76 -11.86
C ALA A 41 -14.84 13.31 -12.24
N LEU A 42 -14.85 12.39 -11.26
CA LEU A 42 -14.68 10.96 -11.54
C LEU A 42 -15.87 10.36 -12.30
N ASP A 43 -17.10 10.80 -12.01
CA ASP A 43 -18.32 10.33 -12.68
C ASP A 43 -18.38 10.75 -14.18
N GLU A 44 -17.68 11.83 -14.56
CA GLU A 44 -17.54 12.28 -15.94
C GLU A 44 -16.46 11.52 -16.73
N LEU A 45 -15.53 10.83 -16.06
CA LEU A 45 -14.46 10.12 -16.74
C LEU A 45 -14.97 8.86 -17.46
N PRO A 46 -14.54 8.63 -18.71
CA PRO A 46 -14.89 7.42 -19.43
C PRO A 46 -14.16 6.19 -18.85
N GLY A 47 -14.73 5.01 -19.11
CA GLY A 47 -14.11 3.74 -18.78
C GLY A 47 -14.65 3.05 -17.52
N SER A 48 -14.26 1.80 -17.36
CA SER A 48 -14.67 0.94 -16.25
C SER A 48 -13.58 0.88 -15.20
N PHE A 49 -13.80 1.51 -14.06
CA PHE A 49 -12.81 1.57 -12.99
C PHE A 49 -13.44 1.68 -11.61
N LEU A 50 -12.62 1.39 -10.59
CA LEU A 50 -12.96 1.51 -9.19
C LEU A 50 -11.76 1.96 -8.36
N LEU A 51 -12.05 2.56 -7.20
CA LEU A 51 -11.06 2.86 -6.17
C LEU A 51 -11.37 2.04 -4.92
N THR A 52 -10.32 1.52 -4.30
CA THR A 52 -10.39 0.81 -3.02
C THR A 52 -9.57 1.55 -1.97
N ASP A 53 -9.93 1.39 -0.70
CA ASP A 53 -9.20 1.98 0.42
C ASP A 53 -8.52 0.88 1.26
N PRO A 54 -7.18 0.75 1.22
CA PRO A 54 -6.45 -0.27 1.97
C PRO A 54 -6.39 0.02 3.48
N ALA A 55 -6.73 1.22 3.95
CA ALA A 55 -6.77 1.55 5.37
C ALA A 55 -8.02 1.02 6.07
N LEU A 56 -9.08 0.71 5.29
CA LEU A 56 -10.30 0.11 5.80
C LEU A 56 -10.21 -1.42 5.83
N ALA A 57 -10.80 -2.02 6.87
CA ALA A 57 -10.83 -3.46 7.04
C ALA A 57 -11.44 -4.15 5.80
N GLY A 58 -10.78 -5.18 5.30
CA GLY A 58 -11.24 -5.92 4.11
C GLY A 58 -10.88 -5.28 2.76
N HIS A 59 -10.19 -4.13 2.75
CA HIS A 59 -9.80 -3.40 1.53
C HIS A 59 -11.00 -3.17 0.59
N PRO A 60 -12.05 -2.47 1.08
CA PRO A 60 -13.31 -2.32 0.37
C PRO A 60 -13.22 -1.33 -0.80
N ILE A 61 -14.15 -1.47 -1.74
CA ILE A 61 -14.40 -0.51 -2.81
C ILE A 61 -15.06 0.73 -2.22
N VAL A 62 -14.45 1.88 -2.41
CA VAL A 62 -14.94 3.19 -1.94
C VAL A 62 -15.49 4.06 -3.09
N TYR A 63 -15.18 3.71 -4.34
CA TYR A 63 -15.75 4.33 -5.52
C TYR A 63 -15.84 3.34 -6.69
N ALA A 64 -16.89 3.46 -7.50
CA ALA A 64 -17.09 2.67 -8.70
C ALA A 64 -17.68 3.56 -9.81
N SER A 65 -17.07 3.53 -11.00
CA SER A 65 -17.48 4.35 -12.12
C SER A 65 -18.79 3.87 -12.76
N ARG A 66 -19.42 4.74 -13.55
CA ARG A 66 -20.60 4.38 -14.37
C ARG A 66 -20.25 3.28 -15.39
N GLY A 67 -19.06 3.35 -15.98
CA GLY A 67 -18.57 2.32 -16.90
C GLY A 67 -18.42 0.94 -16.24
N LEU A 68 -18.06 0.88 -14.95
CA LEU A 68 -18.01 -0.39 -14.22
C LEU A 68 -19.41 -0.99 -14.02
N THR A 69 -20.40 -0.15 -13.74
CA THR A 69 -21.80 -0.58 -13.64
C THR A 69 -22.27 -1.17 -14.97
N ALA A 70 -21.99 -0.49 -16.08
CA ALA A 70 -22.32 -0.98 -17.42
C ALA A 70 -21.58 -2.29 -17.79
N LEU A 71 -20.31 -2.43 -17.42
CA LEU A 71 -19.51 -3.62 -17.73
C LEU A 71 -19.97 -4.85 -16.94
N THR A 72 -20.27 -4.69 -15.65
CA THR A 72 -20.44 -5.79 -14.70
C THR A 72 -21.91 -6.10 -14.39
N GLY A 73 -22.82 -5.17 -14.67
CA GLY A 73 -24.24 -5.27 -14.31
C GLY A 73 -24.53 -5.05 -12.82
N TYR A 74 -23.51 -4.77 -12.00
CA TYR A 74 -23.71 -4.41 -10.59
C TYR A 74 -23.98 -2.92 -10.45
N ALA A 75 -25.08 -2.57 -9.79
CA ALA A 75 -25.35 -1.18 -9.43
C ALA A 75 -24.31 -0.69 -8.42
N ARG A 76 -23.89 0.58 -8.48
CA ARG A 76 -22.89 1.17 -7.57
C ARG A 76 -23.13 0.82 -6.10
N ARG A 77 -24.39 0.84 -5.64
CA ARG A 77 -24.79 0.46 -4.26
C ARG A 77 -24.47 -1.00 -3.88
N ASP A 78 -24.44 -1.92 -4.84
CA ASP A 78 -24.17 -3.35 -4.62
C ASP A 78 -22.66 -3.66 -4.57
N VAL A 79 -21.82 -2.69 -4.95
CA VAL A 79 -20.35 -2.83 -5.05
C VAL A 79 -19.61 -2.11 -3.93
N LEU A 80 -20.09 -0.92 -3.55
CA LEU A 80 -19.46 -0.12 -2.48
C LEU A 80 -19.41 -0.92 -1.16
N GLY A 81 -18.29 -0.80 -0.44
CA GLY A 81 -18.06 -1.50 0.83
C GLY A 81 -17.58 -2.94 0.68
N ARG A 82 -17.65 -3.51 -0.52
CA ARG A 82 -17.24 -4.90 -0.77
C ARG A 82 -15.82 -4.97 -1.28
N ASN A 83 -15.15 -6.10 -1.06
CA ASN A 83 -13.87 -6.36 -1.68
C ASN A 83 -14.05 -6.72 -3.18
N ALA A 84 -13.15 -6.25 -4.04
CA ALA A 84 -13.21 -6.48 -5.49
C ALA A 84 -13.15 -7.96 -5.93
N ARG A 85 -12.85 -8.89 -5.02
CA ARG A 85 -13.03 -10.34 -5.26
C ARG A 85 -14.47 -10.74 -5.59
N LEU A 86 -15.44 -9.86 -5.32
CA LEU A 86 -16.82 -9.92 -5.81
C LEU A 86 -16.92 -10.40 -7.27
N PHE A 87 -16.04 -9.91 -8.14
CA PHE A 87 -16.11 -10.22 -9.58
C PHE A 87 -15.49 -11.58 -9.94
N GLN A 88 -14.87 -12.29 -9.00
CA GLN A 88 -14.19 -13.56 -9.25
C GLN A 88 -15.16 -14.73 -9.05
N GLY A 89 -14.98 -15.82 -9.79
CA GLY A 89 -15.80 -17.02 -9.70
C GLY A 89 -14.98 -18.31 -9.85
N ALA A 90 -15.69 -19.43 -10.03
CA ALA A 90 -15.09 -20.76 -9.95
C ALA A 90 -13.96 -21.01 -10.98
N ALA A 91 -14.09 -20.45 -12.19
CA ALA A 91 -13.07 -20.60 -13.24
C ALA A 91 -12.03 -19.47 -13.26
N THR A 92 -12.08 -18.51 -12.34
CA THR A 92 -11.05 -17.47 -12.24
C THR A 92 -9.71 -18.11 -11.84
N ALA A 93 -8.70 -17.94 -12.69
CA ALA A 93 -7.39 -18.57 -12.49
C ALA A 93 -6.73 -18.14 -11.17
N ARG A 94 -6.37 -19.13 -10.33
CA ARG A 94 -5.69 -18.88 -9.04
C ARG A 94 -4.37 -18.14 -9.18
N ALA A 95 -3.63 -18.39 -10.27
CA ALA A 95 -2.36 -17.71 -10.57
C ALA A 95 -2.56 -16.21 -10.80
N ALA A 96 -3.59 -15.81 -11.56
CA ALA A 96 -3.93 -14.41 -11.77
C ALA A 96 -4.30 -13.71 -10.45
N VAL A 97 -5.12 -14.36 -9.62
CA VAL A 97 -5.49 -13.85 -8.27
C VAL A 97 -4.27 -13.75 -7.35
N ALA A 98 -3.34 -14.70 -7.41
CA ALA A 98 -2.10 -14.66 -6.65
C ALA A 98 -1.20 -13.49 -7.08
N GLY A 99 -1.07 -13.24 -8.38
CA GLY A 99 -0.34 -12.08 -8.93
C GLY A 99 -0.92 -10.75 -8.49
N VAL A 100 -2.25 -10.61 -8.53
CA VAL A 100 -2.96 -9.43 -7.98
C VAL A 100 -2.67 -9.26 -6.49
N ARG A 101 -2.73 -10.34 -5.71
CA ARG A 101 -2.49 -10.30 -4.26
C ARG A 101 -1.06 -9.91 -3.93
N GLU A 102 -0.09 -10.43 -4.68
CA GLU A 102 1.32 -10.05 -4.55
C GLU A 102 1.52 -8.57 -4.92
N ALA A 103 0.90 -8.10 -6.00
CA ALA A 103 0.97 -6.71 -6.41
C ALA A 103 0.41 -5.75 -5.36
N VAL A 104 -0.73 -6.09 -4.77
CA VAL A 104 -1.32 -5.36 -3.64
C VAL A 104 -0.38 -5.36 -2.45
N ARG A 105 0.25 -6.48 -2.09
CA ARG A 105 1.22 -6.54 -0.96
C ARG A 105 2.49 -5.75 -1.22
N ALA A 106 2.96 -5.75 -2.47
CA ALA A 106 4.18 -5.06 -2.87
C ALA A 106 3.97 -3.56 -3.17
N HIS A 107 2.71 -3.08 -3.17
CA HIS A 107 2.35 -1.72 -3.59
C HIS A 107 2.90 -1.41 -4.99
N ARG A 108 2.73 -2.32 -5.95
CA ARG A 108 3.22 -2.17 -7.33
C ARG A 108 2.08 -2.22 -8.32
N THR A 109 2.27 -1.56 -9.47
CA THR A 109 1.36 -1.69 -10.60
C THR A 109 1.43 -3.11 -11.16
N HIS A 110 0.28 -3.65 -11.56
CA HIS A 110 0.17 -4.97 -12.16
C HIS A 110 -0.93 -5.00 -13.21
N GLN A 111 -0.59 -5.54 -14.38
CA GLN A 111 -1.55 -5.83 -15.43
C GLN A 111 -1.68 -7.34 -15.60
N VAL A 112 -2.92 -7.82 -15.64
CA VAL A 112 -3.19 -9.25 -15.81
C VAL A 112 -4.53 -9.47 -16.52
N PRO A 113 -4.62 -10.34 -17.53
CA PRO A 113 -5.91 -10.82 -18.02
C PRO A 113 -6.55 -11.72 -16.96
N ILE A 114 -7.79 -11.43 -16.61
CA ILE A 114 -8.53 -12.17 -15.59
C ILE A 114 -9.97 -12.42 -16.03
N LEU A 115 -10.45 -13.65 -15.78
CA LEU A 115 -11.83 -14.02 -15.98
C LEU A 115 -12.67 -13.55 -14.79
N ASN A 116 -13.59 -12.62 -15.07
CA ASN A 116 -14.54 -12.09 -14.09
C ASN A 116 -15.97 -12.51 -14.44
N TYR A 117 -16.87 -12.38 -13.48
CA TYR A 117 -18.28 -12.73 -13.58
C TYR A 117 -19.15 -11.50 -13.36
N ARG A 118 -20.14 -11.32 -14.23
CA ARG A 118 -21.15 -10.28 -14.11
C ARG A 118 -22.18 -10.64 -13.04
N ARG A 119 -23.08 -9.70 -12.73
CA ARG A 119 -24.17 -9.91 -11.76
C ARG A 119 -25.11 -11.06 -12.15
N ASP A 120 -25.27 -11.32 -13.45
CA ASP A 120 -26.06 -12.43 -13.98
C ASP A 120 -25.31 -13.78 -14.00
N GLY A 121 -24.05 -13.81 -13.54
CA GLY A 121 -23.21 -15.00 -13.53
C GLY A 121 -22.52 -15.30 -14.86
N SER A 122 -22.67 -14.46 -15.89
CA SER A 122 -21.96 -14.65 -17.16
C SER A 122 -20.45 -14.35 -17.02
N PRO A 123 -19.57 -15.24 -17.51
CA PRO A 123 -18.13 -15.00 -17.50
C PRO A 123 -17.74 -13.99 -18.59
N HIS A 124 -16.74 -13.17 -18.31
CA HIS A 124 -16.12 -12.27 -19.29
C HIS A 124 -14.66 -12.00 -18.94
N TRP A 125 -13.82 -11.95 -19.97
CA TRP A 125 -12.40 -11.60 -19.82
C TRP A 125 -12.20 -10.10 -19.75
N VAL A 126 -11.43 -9.65 -18.77
CA VAL A 126 -10.96 -8.28 -18.66
C VAL A 126 -9.46 -8.24 -18.49
N LEU A 127 -8.82 -7.25 -19.10
CA LEU A 127 -7.50 -6.80 -18.70
C LEU A 127 -7.66 -5.92 -17.48
N LEU A 128 -7.22 -6.44 -16.33
CA LEU A 128 -7.17 -5.69 -15.09
C LEU A 128 -5.85 -4.92 -15.02
N HIS A 129 -5.92 -3.59 -15.01
CA HIS A 129 -4.80 -2.72 -14.66
C HIS A 129 -4.99 -2.23 -13.22
N LEU A 130 -4.20 -2.77 -12.30
CA LEU A 130 -4.17 -2.38 -10.90
C LEU A 130 -2.99 -1.44 -10.65
N ALA A 131 -3.24 -0.26 -10.09
CA ALA A 131 -2.21 0.71 -9.74
C ALA A 131 -2.45 1.30 -8.33
N PRO A 132 -1.44 1.33 -7.45
CA PRO A 132 -1.54 2.10 -6.21
C PRO A 132 -1.56 3.61 -6.50
N VAL A 133 -2.33 4.34 -5.70
CA VAL A 133 -2.34 5.81 -5.64
C VAL A 133 -1.69 6.21 -4.33
N PHE A 134 -0.59 6.94 -4.41
CA PHE A 134 0.21 7.31 -3.25
C PHE A 134 -0.07 8.73 -2.78
N HIS A 135 0.10 8.97 -1.49
CA HIS A 135 0.25 10.31 -0.98
C HIS A 135 1.61 10.86 -1.42
N ALA A 136 1.61 12.06 -1.98
CA ALA A 136 2.77 12.64 -2.64
C ALA A 136 3.80 13.22 -1.66
N ARG A 137 3.60 13.18 -0.34
CA ARG A 137 4.62 13.60 0.63
C ARG A 137 5.30 12.44 1.36
N ASP A 138 4.53 11.45 1.80
CA ASP A 138 5.05 10.34 2.64
C ASP A 138 5.13 9.00 1.90
N GLY A 139 4.64 8.94 0.65
CA GLY A 139 4.61 7.71 -0.14
C GLY A 139 3.70 6.62 0.43
N SER A 140 2.81 6.91 1.39
CA SER A 140 1.79 5.97 1.85
C SER A 140 0.81 5.65 0.71
N VAL A 141 0.24 4.44 0.70
CA VAL A 141 -0.80 4.10 -0.28
C VAL A 141 -2.12 4.60 0.27
N LEU A 142 -2.76 5.49 -0.50
CA LEU A 142 -4.07 6.04 -0.17
C LEU A 142 -5.18 5.19 -0.75
N HIS A 143 -5.02 4.77 -2.01
CA HIS A 143 -6.01 3.96 -2.72
C HIS A 143 -5.32 2.95 -3.63
N PHE A 144 -6.04 1.91 -4.02
CA PHE A 144 -5.74 1.18 -5.25
C PHE A 144 -6.79 1.50 -6.31
N LEU A 145 -6.31 1.93 -7.47
CA LEU A 145 -7.07 2.10 -8.70
C LEU A 145 -7.06 0.78 -9.47
N ALA A 146 -8.24 0.30 -9.84
CA ALA A 146 -8.39 -0.83 -10.75
C ALA A 146 -9.20 -0.41 -11.97
N VAL A 147 -8.55 -0.42 -13.14
CA VAL A 147 -9.19 -0.23 -14.46
C VAL A 147 -9.45 -1.60 -15.07
N GLN A 148 -10.63 -1.81 -15.65
CA GLN A 148 -11.04 -3.05 -16.30
C GLN A 148 -11.38 -2.80 -17.77
N VAL A 149 -10.54 -3.30 -18.67
CA VAL A 149 -10.78 -3.23 -20.12
C VAL A 149 -11.25 -4.60 -20.62
N PRO A 150 -12.49 -4.77 -21.11
CA PRO A 150 -12.92 -6.06 -21.64
C PRO A 150 -12.05 -6.50 -22.83
N ILE A 151 -11.64 -7.77 -22.82
CA ILE A 151 -10.79 -8.35 -23.87
C ILE A 151 -11.68 -8.94 -24.96
N ALA A 152 -11.55 -8.41 -26.17
CA ALA A 152 -12.33 -8.87 -27.31
C ALA A 152 -11.99 -10.33 -27.67
N ASP A 153 -13.01 -11.07 -28.12
CA ASP A 153 -12.81 -12.40 -28.70
C ASP A 153 -12.00 -12.27 -30.01
N ALA A 154 -10.97 -13.11 -30.17
CA ALA A 154 -10.14 -13.16 -31.36
C ALA A 154 -10.96 -13.34 -32.64
N LYS A 155 -12.09 -14.07 -32.58
CA LYS A 155 -13.01 -14.24 -33.72
C LYS A 155 -13.72 -12.94 -34.11
N ARG A 156 -13.95 -12.03 -33.15
CA ARG A 156 -14.58 -10.72 -33.38
C ARG A 156 -13.57 -9.65 -33.83
N ARG A 157 -12.26 -9.85 -33.61
CA ARG A 157 -11.20 -8.92 -34.05
C ARG A 157 -11.06 -8.85 -35.59
N GLY A 158 -11.39 -9.92 -36.31
CA GLY A 158 -11.32 -9.98 -37.78
C GLY A 158 -12.42 -9.22 -38.53
N GLY A 159 -13.47 -8.73 -37.85
CA GLY A 159 -14.62 -8.07 -38.47
C GLY A 159 -14.72 -6.56 -38.27
N ALA A 160 -13.83 -5.95 -37.46
CA ALA A 160 -13.98 -4.56 -36.99
C ALA A 160 -12.82 -3.64 -37.41
N ALA A 161 -12.22 -3.87 -38.58
CA ALA A 161 -11.40 -2.87 -39.25
C ALA A 161 -12.29 -1.91 -40.06
N ALA A 162 -13.21 -1.21 -39.39
CA ALA A 162 -13.91 -0.07 -39.96
C ALA A 162 -14.42 0.87 -38.85
N ALA A 163 -13.78 2.04 -38.80
CA ALA A 163 -14.23 3.31 -38.23
C ALA A 163 -14.54 3.39 -36.72
N GLY A 164 -13.76 4.23 -36.05
CA GLY A 164 -14.11 4.76 -34.73
C GLY A 164 -15.43 5.52 -34.77
N ALA A 165 -16.34 5.11 -33.90
CA ALA A 165 -17.47 5.92 -33.48
C ALA A 165 -17.72 5.62 -32.00
N VAL A 166 -17.69 6.69 -31.21
CA VAL A 166 -18.13 6.77 -29.82
C VAL A 166 -19.51 6.11 -29.71
N LEU A 167 -19.61 5.01 -28.96
CA LEU A 167 -20.91 4.42 -28.62
C LEU A 167 -21.56 5.24 -27.50
N LEU A 168 -22.06 6.42 -27.84
CA LEU A 168 -23.10 7.11 -27.09
C LEU A 168 -24.39 6.31 -27.26
N ALA A 169 -24.58 5.28 -26.45
CA ALA A 169 -25.91 4.71 -26.23
C ALA A 169 -26.67 5.67 -25.28
N ALA A 170 -27.16 6.76 -25.86
CA ALA A 170 -28.08 7.67 -25.20
C ALA A 170 -29.39 6.94 -24.90
N CYS A 171 -29.82 7.02 -23.64
CA CYS A 171 -31.18 6.73 -23.23
C CYS A 171 -32.16 7.51 -24.11
N ARG A 172 -33.15 6.81 -24.69
CA ARG A 172 -34.43 7.43 -24.99
C ARG A 172 -35.54 6.45 -24.67
N GLU A 173 -36.20 6.76 -23.56
CA GLU A 173 -37.49 6.25 -23.12
C GLU A 173 -38.59 6.84 -24.01
N GLU A 174 -39.64 6.05 -24.28
CA GLU A 174 -41.07 6.42 -24.23
C GLU A 174 -41.92 5.36 -24.98
N ALA A 175 -42.76 4.70 -24.18
CA ALA A 175 -44.14 4.26 -24.44
C ALA A 175 -44.47 3.35 -25.65
N ARG A 176 -45.01 2.14 -25.36
CA ARG A 176 -46.47 1.87 -25.39
C ARG A 176 -46.84 0.40 -25.10
N VAL A 177 -47.69 0.26 -24.06
CA VAL A 177 -48.90 -0.59 -23.91
C VAL A 177 -48.76 -2.13 -23.79
N GLU A 178 -49.17 -2.59 -22.59
CA GLU A 178 -49.95 -3.79 -22.15
C GLU A 178 -49.78 -5.12 -22.96
N GLU A 179 -49.63 -6.31 -22.36
CA GLU A 179 -50.59 -7.01 -21.51
C GLU A 179 -50.00 -8.26 -20.83
N ASP A 180 -50.61 -8.61 -19.69
CA ASP A 180 -50.83 -9.94 -19.10
C ASP A 180 -49.69 -10.78 -18.47
N PHE A 181 -49.70 -10.73 -17.13
CA PHE A 181 -49.44 -11.90 -16.27
C PHE A 181 -50.55 -12.94 -16.45
N PRO A 182 -50.21 -14.24 -16.33
CA PRO A 182 -50.79 -14.94 -15.19
C PRO A 182 -49.79 -15.83 -14.45
N CYS A 183 -49.86 -15.75 -13.13
CA CYS A 183 -49.31 -16.71 -12.20
C CYS A 183 -50.30 -17.87 -12.04
N ALA A 184 -49.89 -19.12 -12.34
CA ALA A 184 -50.59 -20.31 -11.86
C ALA A 184 -49.63 -21.50 -11.75
N ALA A 185 -49.63 -22.09 -10.57
CA ALA A 185 -48.84 -23.22 -10.14
C ALA A 185 -49.09 -24.49 -10.97
N HIS A 186 -48.03 -25.26 -11.26
CA HIS A 186 -48.11 -26.72 -11.38
C HIS A 186 -46.85 -27.35 -10.79
N ALA A 187 -47.07 -28.18 -9.77
CA ALA A 187 -46.11 -29.07 -9.18
C ALA A 187 -45.83 -30.27 -10.09
N GLY A 188 -44.60 -30.77 -10.07
CA GLY A 188 -44.31 -32.18 -10.34
C GLY A 188 -43.49 -32.49 -11.59
N LYS A 189 -42.26 -32.95 -11.33
CA LYS A 189 -41.46 -33.88 -12.14
C LYS A 189 -40.91 -33.37 -13.47
N ALA A 190 -39.64 -32.99 -13.44
CA ALA A 190 -38.60 -33.81 -14.05
C ALA A 190 -37.25 -33.48 -13.39
N PHE A 191 -36.70 -34.46 -12.69
CA PHE A 191 -35.26 -34.55 -12.51
C PHE A 191 -34.67 -34.67 -13.92
N VAL A 192 -34.36 -33.54 -14.55
CA VAL A 192 -33.50 -33.55 -15.72
C VAL A 192 -32.11 -33.63 -15.14
N ASP A 193 -31.54 -34.83 -15.27
CA ASP A 193 -30.13 -35.11 -15.10
C ASP A 193 -29.35 -33.91 -15.63
N MET A 194 -28.64 -33.23 -14.73
CA MET A 194 -27.82 -32.08 -15.06
C MET A 194 -26.61 -32.64 -15.79
N ASP A 195 -26.86 -32.96 -17.06
CA ASP A 195 -25.91 -33.51 -17.97
C ASP A 195 -24.69 -32.59 -17.94
N LYS A 196 -23.55 -33.23 -17.74
CA LYS A 196 -22.23 -32.63 -17.60
C LYS A 196 -21.85 -31.97 -18.91
N ARG A 197 -22.54 -30.90 -19.31
CA ARG A 197 -22.04 -29.92 -20.25
C ARG A 197 -20.83 -29.31 -19.56
N GLY A 198 -19.68 -29.87 -19.90
CA GLY A 198 -18.38 -29.42 -19.44
C GLY A 198 -18.38 -27.90 -19.48
N LEU A 199 -18.04 -27.30 -18.34
CA LEU A 199 -17.47 -25.98 -18.33
C LEU A 199 -16.23 -26.07 -19.22
N GLU A 200 -16.40 -25.89 -20.53
CA GLU A 200 -15.30 -25.50 -21.39
C GLU A 200 -14.80 -24.21 -20.75
N ALA A 201 -13.69 -24.34 -20.02
CA ALA A 201 -13.04 -23.20 -19.42
C ALA A 201 -12.72 -22.27 -20.59
N GLU A 202 -13.42 -21.13 -20.66
CA GLU A 202 -13.14 -20.13 -21.70
C GLU A 202 -11.63 -19.94 -21.76
N GLU A 203 -11.04 -20.22 -22.92
CA GLU A 203 -9.59 -20.21 -23.07
C GLU A 203 -9.01 -18.86 -22.63
N PRO A 204 -7.84 -18.84 -21.97
CA PRO A 204 -7.18 -17.61 -21.59
C PRO A 204 -7.05 -16.64 -22.76
N ARG A 205 -7.70 -15.48 -22.67
CA ARG A 205 -7.62 -14.46 -23.73
C ARG A 205 -6.39 -13.59 -23.56
N VAL A 206 -5.68 -13.37 -24.67
CA VAL A 206 -4.52 -12.50 -24.72
C VAL A 206 -4.96 -11.07 -25.10
N PRO A 207 -4.69 -10.07 -24.24
CA PRO A 207 -5.04 -8.70 -24.53
C PRO A 207 -4.17 -8.14 -25.68
N SER A 208 -4.77 -7.36 -26.56
CA SER A 208 -4.04 -6.62 -27.60
C SER A 208 -3.23 -5.47 -26.98
N ASP A 209 -2.25 -4.95 -27.72
CA ASP A 209 -1.48 -3.80 -27.23
C ASP A 209 -2.35 -2.54 -27.11
N SER A 210 -3.37 -2.38 -27.98
CA SER A 210 -4.36 -1.31 -27.87
C SER A 210 -5.21 -1.40 -26.59
N GLU A 211 -5.60 -2.62 -26.16
CA GLU A 211 -6.32 -2.82 -24.89
C GLU A 211 -5.42 -2.50 -23.69
N LYS A 212 -4.13 -2.85 -23.73
CA LYS A 212 -3.15 -2.50 -22.70
C LYS A 212 -2.92 -0.99 -22.61
N GLU A 213 -2.76 -0.33 -23.75
CA GLU A 213 -2.56 1.11 -23.84
C GLU A 213 -3.79 1.87 -23.35
N MET A 214 -4.99 1.43 -23.75
CA MET A 214 -6.25 1.97 -23.24
C MET A 214 -6.34 1.89 -21.71
N ALA A 215 -5.94 0.77 -21.11
CA ALA A 215 -5.94 0.61 -19.66
C ALA A 215 -4.99 1.60 -18.95
N ILE A 216 -3.79 1.80 -19.49
CA ILE A 216 -2.79 2.74 -18.96
C ILE A 216 -3.29 4.19 -19.09
N ASN A 217 -3.76 4.58 -20.27
CA ASN A 217 -4.25 5.94 -20.54
C ASN A 217 -5.46 6.28 -19.67
N THR A 218 -6.39 5.34 -19.49
CA THR A 218 -7.53 5.50 -18.57
C THR A 218 -7.04 5.71 -17.13
N ALA A 219 -6.07 4.91 -16.68
CA ALA A 219 -5.49 5.09 -15.36
C ALA A 219 -4.78 6.44 -15.21
N ASP A 220 -4.15 6.96 -16.27
CA ASP A 220 -3.49 8.27 -16.29
C ASP A 220 -4.49 9.41 -16.10
N SER A 221 -5.60 9.37 -16.84
CA SER A 221 -6.66 10.38 -16.71
C SER A 221 -7.26 10.40 -15.30
N ILE A 222 -7.49 9.22 -14.71
CA ILE A 222 -8.07 9.12 -13.36
C ILE A 222 -7.09 9.64 -12.30
N VAL A 223 -5.83 9.21 -12.32
CA VAL A 223 -4.83 9.71 -11.36
C VAL A 223 -4.59 11.21 -11.52
N SER A 224 -4.65 11.73 -12.76
CA SER A 224 -4.56 13.17 -13.03
C SER A 224 -5.73 13.95 -12.43
N ALA A 225 -6.96 13.41 -12.51
CA ALA A 225 -8.12 14.01 -11.85
C ALA A 225 -7.95 13.99 -10.32
N LEU A 226 -7.59 12.86 -9.73
CA LEU A 226 -7.33 12.77 -8.28
C LEU A 226 -6.21 13.74 -7.83
N ASN A 227 -5.15 13.88 -8.61
CA ASN A 227 -4.08 14.84 -8.33
C ASN A 227 -4.61 16.29 -8.34
N ARG A 228 -5.41 16.66 -9.35
CA ARG A 228 -6.00 18.00 -9.45
C ARG A 228 -6.83 18.35 -8.21
N TYR A 229 -7.69 17.44 -7.76
CA TYR A 229 -8.60 17.68 -6.63
C TYR A 229 -7.98 17.42 -5.25
N SER A 230 -6.80 16.82 -5.17
CA SER A 230 -6.04 16.69 -3.91
C SER A 230 -5.16 17.90 -3.59
N LYS A 231 -4.85 18.75 -4.57
CA LYS A 231 -4.09 19.99 -4.34
C LYS A 231 -4.79 20.96 -3.39
N LEU A 232 -6.12 20.96 -3.39
CA LEU A 232 -6.95 21.85 -2.58
C LEU A 232 -7.02 21.45 -1.10
N THR A 233 -6.74 20.18 -0.77
CA THR A 233 -6.77 19.64 0.60
C THR A 233 -5.37 19.50 1.21
N GLY A 234 -4.31 19.79 0.45
CA GLY A 234 -2.92 19.59 0.87
C GLY A 234 -2.45 18.13 0.89
N LEU A 235 -3.34 17.17 0.62
CA LEU A 235 -3.07 15.73 0.57
C LEU A 235 -2.79 15.26 -0.87
N VAL A 236 -1.89 15.96 -1.56
CA VAL A 236 -1.56 15.75 -2.98
C VAL A 236 -1.29 14.27 -3.25
N VAL A 237 -1.86 13.72 -4.33
CA VAL A 237 -1.65 12.32 -4.71
C VAL A 237 -0.73 12.18 -5.92
N SER A 238 -0.06 11.03 -6.02
CA SER A 238 0.84 10.71 -7.13
C SER A 238 0.71 9.25 -7.55
N ARG A 239 0.91 9.00 -8.85
CA ARG A 239 1.04 7.64 -9.40
C ARG A 239 2.34 6.99 -8.95
N LYS A 240 3.44 7.75 -9.02
CA LYS A 240 4.73 7.31 -8.50
C LYS A 240 4.70 7.55 -7.02
N ARG A 241 5.16 6.55 -6.27
CA ARG A 241 5.39 6.74 -4.84
C ARG A 241 6.31 7.95 -4.70
N CYS A 242 5.89 8.97 -3.97
CA CYS A 242 6.78 10.09 -3.75
C CYS A 242 7.87 9.62 -2.81
N ASP A 243 9.09 9.67 -3.32
CA ASP A 243 10.31 9.44 -2.56
C ASP A 243 10.81 10.76 -1.97
N SER A 244 9.96 11.72 -1.60
CA SER A 244 10.40 12.89 -0.83
C SER A 244 10.68 12.42 0.60
N VAL A 245 11.90 12.08 1.04
CA VAL A 245 13.26 12.41 0.61
C VAL A 245 14.05 11.11 0.48
N GLY A 246 14.38 10.59 -0.71
CA GLY A 246 15.34 9.50 -0.99
C GLY A 246 15.26 8.21 -0.16
N ILE A 247 14.38 8.10 0.83
CA ILE A 247 14.50 7.19 1.96
C ILE A 247 13.65 5.98 1.66
N PRO A 248 14.28 4.81 1.46
CA PRO A 248 13.52 3.63 1.15
C PRO A 248 12.68 3.24 2.36
N ALA A 249 11.35 3.24 2.21
CA ALA A 249 10.45 2.84 3.27
C ALA A 249 10.70 1.36 3.65
N LEU A 250 10.96 1.12 4.93
CA LEU A 250 11.16 -0.23 5.48
C LEU A 250 9.92 -1.10 5.24
N SER A 251 10.11 -2.40 5.05
CA SER A 251 8.98 -3.34 4.97
C SER A 251 8.18 -3.37 6.27
N SER A 252 6.88 -3.69 6.21
CA SER A 252 6.04 -3.77 7.41
C SER A 252 6.55 -4.82 8.40
N SER A 253 7.08 -5.94 7.91
CA SER A 253 7.72 -6.98 8.73
C SER A 253 8.99 -6.50 9.43
N LEU A 254 9.83 -5.68 8.77
CA LEU A 254 10.99 -5.07 9.40
C LEU A 254 10.56 -4.09 10.48
N ASN A 255 9.59 -3.23 10.17
CA ASN A 255 9.09 -2.22 11.10
C ASN A 255 8.53 -2.85 12.39
N LEU A 256 7.75 -3.95 12.26
CA LEU A 256 7.26 -4.73 13.40
C LEU A 256 8.39 -5.36 14.24
N SER A 257 9.45 -5.84 13.58
CA SER A 257 10.59 -6.46 14.26
C SER A 257 11.41 -5.44 15.03
N LEU A 258 11.69 -4.28 14.41
CA LEU A 258 12.38 -3.16 15.04
C LEU A 258 11.59 -2.58 16.21
N GLY A 259 10.26 -2.48 16.10
CA GLY A 259 9.39 -1.96 17.16
C GLY A 259 9.36 -2.79 18.46
N ARG A 260 9.92 -4.01 18.45
CA ARG A 260 10.08 -4.84 19.67
C ARG A 260 11.30 -4.46 20.50
N ILE A 261 12.27 -3.77 19.90
CA ILE A 261 13.50 -3.35 20.57
C ILE A 261 13.19 -2.12 21.42
N LYS A 262 13.48 -2.21 22.73
CA LYS A 262 13.11 -1.17 23.71
C LYS A 262 14.18 -0.12 23.95
N GLN A 263 15.37 -0.31 23.39
CA GLN A 263 16.48 0.65 23.51
C GLN A 263 16.31 1.81 22.52
N SER A 264 16.91 2.96 22.81
CA SER A 264 16.88 4.14 21.95
C SER A 264 17.88 4.00 20.80
N PHE A 265 17.36 3.90 19.58
CA PHE A 265 18.16 3.89 18.37
C PHE A 265 17.44 4.52 17.16
N VAL A 266 18.25 4.91 16.18
CA VAL A 266 17.82 5.25 14.83
C VAL A 266 18.59 4.44 13.79
N LEU A 267 17.99 4.24 12.62
CA LEU A 267 18.68 3.72 11.44
C LEU A 267 18.87 4.86 10.44
N THR A 268 20.07 5.00 9.91
CA THR A 268 20.37 5.91 8.80
C THR A 268 20.77 5.15 7.54
N TYR A 269 20.35 5.65 6.39
CA TYR A 269 20.66 5.01 5.12
C TYR A 269 21.92 5.61 4.50
N SER A 270 22.94 4.77 4.38
CA SER A 270 24.32 5.25 4.19
C SER A 270 24.72 5.53 2.75
N CYS A 271 23.93 4.98 1.84
CA CYS A 271 24.10 5.18 0.41
C CYS A 271 23.42 6.46 -0.09
N LEU A 272 22.67 7.17 0.78
CA LEU A 272 22.07 8.44 0.43
C LEU A 272 22.95 9.62 0.84
N PRO A 273 22.90 10.72 0.07
CA PRO A 273 23.44 11.99 0.51
C PRO A 273 22.88 12.35 1.89
N ASP A 274 23.73 12.92 2.74
CA ASP A 274 23.35 13.41 4.06
C ASP A 274 22.99 12.35 5.11
N MET A 275 23.08 11.04 4.81
CA MET A 275 22.85 9.95 5.78
C MET A 275 21.54 10.11 6.57
N PRO A 276 20.38 10.23 5.91
CA PRO A 276 19.14 10.57 6.58
C PRO A 276 18.63 9.41 7.44
N ILE A 277 17.91 9.78 8.51
CA ILE A 277 17.20 8.86 9.39
C ILE A 277 16.01 8.26 8.64
N ILE A 278 15.97 6.93 8.59
CA ILE A 278 14.93 6.14 7.92
C ILE A 278 14.01 5.42 8.89
N TYR A 279 14.44 5.30 10.14
CA TYR A 279 13.68 4.71 11.23
C TYR A 279 14.14 5.32 12.55
N ALA A 280 13.17 5.60 13.42
CA ALA A 280 13.39 6.01 14.80
C ALA A 280 12.54 5.16 15.74
N SER A 281 13.20 4.57 16.74
CA SER A 281 12.54 3.82 17.81
C SER A 281 11.66 4.73 18.68
N GLU A 282 10.65 4.15 19.34
CA GLU A 282 9.82 4.88 20.31
C GLU A 282 10.64 5.42 21.50
N ALA A 283 11.68 4.67 21.91
CA ALA A 283 12.58 5.10 22.97
C ALA A 283 13.42 6.33 22.56
N PHE A 284 13.83 6.42 21.28
CA PHE A 284 14.52 7.60 20.76
C PHE A 284 13.60 8.83 20.68
N ILE A 285 12.37 8.64 20.22
CA ILE A 285 11.34 9.70 20.20
C ILE A 285 11.10 10.21 21.62
N SER A 286 10.95 9.29 22.58
CA SER A 286 10.74 9.63 24.00
C SER A 286 11.96 10.33 24.62
N LEU A 287 13.17 9.90 24.28
CA LEU A 287 14.41 10.48 24.77
C LEU A 287 14.61 11.92 24.28
N THR A 288 14.35 12.17 22.99
CA THR A 288 14.72 13.43 22.33
C THR A 288 13.57 14.42 22.23
N GLY A 289 12.32 13.97 22.38
CA GLY A 289 11.12 14.80 22.24
C GLY A 289 10.74 15.16 20.80
N TYR A 290 11.51 14.72 19.80
CA TYR A 290 11.15 14.88 18.39
C TYR A 290 10.08 13.89 18.00
N SER A 291 9.05 14.35 17.27
CA SER A 291 8.09 13.44 16.69
C SER A 291 8.72 12.65 15.55
N ARG A 292 8.09 11.53 15.18
CA ARG A 292 8.55 10.72 14.05
C ARG A 292 8.58 11.56 12.76
N GLU A 293 7.59 12.42 12.57
CA GLU A 293 7.45 13.31 11.42
C GLU A 293 8.55 14.38 11.39
N ASP A 294 9.06 14.79 12.55
CA ASP A 294 10.14 15.78 12.65
C ASP A 294 11.52 15.21 12.31
N ILE A 295 11.75 13.90 12.53
CA ILE A 295 13.09 13.31 12.51
C ILE A 295 13.36 12.47 11.26
N LEU A 296 12.35 11.78 10.72
CA LEU A 296 12.47 11.01 9.48
C LEU A 296 12.81 11.96 8.33
N GLY A 297 13.77 11.60 7.47
CA GLY A 297 14.22 12.54 6.43
C GLY A 297 15.49 13.30 6.77
N ARG A 298 15.80 13.46 8.06
CA ARG A 298 16.85 14.37 8.52
C ARG A 298 18.08 13.60 8.96
N ASN A 299 19.24 14.23 8.92
CA ASN A 299 20.45 13.69 9.51
C ASN A 299 20.40 13.80 11.05
N CYS A 300 21.07 12.89 11.77
CA CYS A 300 21.14 12.89 13.23
C CYS A 300 21.71 14.18 13.85
N ARG A 301 22.39 15.03 13.05
CA ARG A 301 22.85 16.37 13.49
C ARG A 301 21.76 17.27 14.03
N VAL A 302 20.48 16.95 13.81
CA VAL A 302 19.36 17.69 14.42
C VAL A 302 19.44 17.74 15.94
N LEU A 303 20.15 16.79 16.57
CA LEU A 303 20.40 16.77 18.01
C LEU A 303 21.60 17.62 18.44
N ASN A 304 22.38 18.17 17.50
CA ASN A 304 23.56 18.96 17.84
C ASN A 304 23.15 20.30 18.46
N GLY A 305 23.87 20.69 19.50
CA GLY A 305 23.76 21.98 20.16
C GLY A 305 25.10 22.73 20.21
N PRO A 306 25.12 23.95 20.78
CA PRO A 306 26.35 24.72 21.02
C PRO A 306 27.40 23.96 21.83
N ASP A 307 26.98 23.07 22.73
CA ASP A 307 27.88 22.28 23.59
C ASP A 307 28.24 20.90 23.02
N THR A 308 27.81 20.59 21.79
CA THR A 308 28.17 19.32 21.14
C THR A 308 29.62 19.36 20.68
N SER A 309 30.44 18.44 21.19
CA SER A 309 31.87 18.41 20.88
C SER A 309 32.13 18.21 19.38
N LEU A 310 32.84 19.15 18.77
CA LEU A 310 33.25 19.09 17.37
C LEU A 310 34.25 17.95 17.13
N GLU A 311 35.15 17.68 18.08
CA GLU A 311 36.12 16.58 18.01
C GLU A 311 35.39 15.23 17.91
N VAL A 312 34.33 15.04 18.69
CA VAL A 312 33.46 13.85 18.64
C VAL A 312 32.76 13.71 17.30
N LEU A 313 32.23 14.80 16.74
CA LEU A 313 31.60 14.77 15.42
C LEU A 313 32.59 14.43 14.30
N GLU A 314 33.84 14.91 14.42
CA GLU A 314 34.92 14.56 13.49
C GLU A 314 35.37 13.11 13.63
N GLU A 315 35.42 12.57 14.85
CA GLU A 315 35.72 11.15 15.12
C GLU A 315 34.66 10.25 14.47
N VAL A 316 33.39 10.54 14.71
CA VAL A 316 32.26 9.82 14.10
C VAL A 316 32.32 9.92 12.56
N ARG A 317 32.60 11.11 12.03
CA ARG A 317 32.75 11.34 10.58
C ARG A 317 33.91 10.55 9.99
N THR A 318 35.07 10.57 10.63
CA THR A 318 36.28 9.86 10.19
C THR A 318 36.08 8.34 10.27
N GLY A 319 35.39 7.87 11.30
CA GLY A 319 34.93 6.49 11.42
C GLY A 319 34.13 6.06 10.19
N PHE A 320 33.12 6.84 9.76
CA PHE A 320 32.36 6.53 8.56
C PHE A 320 33.24 6.40 7.31
N TYR A 321 34.12 7.36 7.05
CA TYR A 321 34.99 7.33 5.87
C TYR A 321 35.98 6.16 5.91
N SER A 322 36.48 5.79 7.09
CA SER A 322 37.31 4.59 7.28
C SER A 322 36.52 3.30 7.01
N PHE A 323 35.25 3.23 7.42
CA PHE A 323 34.37 2.08 7.13
C PHE A 323 34.08 1.86 5.63
N PHE A 324 34.16 2.89 4.79
CA PHE A 324 34.08 2.75 3.32
C PHE A 324 35.36 2.15 2.71
N SER A 325 36.49 2.20 3.42
CA SER A 325 37.81 1.75 2.97
C SER A 325 38.21 0.42 3.65
N LEU A 326 37.66 -0.70 3.15
CA LEU A 326 38.08 -2.12 3.23
C LEU A 326 39.08 -2.61 4.32
N SER A 327 39.14 -2.04 5.51
CA SER A 327 40.10 -2.45 6.54
C SER A 327 39.46 -2.54 7.92
N LYS A 328 39.81 -3.63 8.61
CA LYS A 328 39.55 -4.07 9.99
C LYS A 328 38.54 -3.26 10.83
N GLU A 329 37.61 -3.97 11.47
CA GLU A 329 36.75 -3.41 12.53
C GLU A 329 37.58 -2.58 13.51
N PRO A 330 37.36 -1.25 13.62
CA PRO A 330 37.97 -0.49 14.69
C PRO A 330 37.24 -0.82 15.99
N ASP A 331 38.03 -1.08 17.02
CA ASP A 331 37.63 -1.72 18.27
C ASP A 331 36.75 -0.85 19.17
N ARG A 332 36.47 0.42 18.85
CA ARG A 332 35.70 1.33 19.73
C ARG A 332 34.96 2.40 18.92
N SER A 333 33.64 2.29 18.84
CA SER A 333 32.75 3.31 18.26
C SER A 333 31.74 3.81 19.28
N PHE A 334 32.19 3.98 20.53
CA PHE A 334 31.43 4.61 21.61
C PHE A 334 32.00 6.00 21.83
N VAL A 335 31.15 7.02 21.74
CA VAL A 335 31.57 8.40 21.94
C VAL A 335 30.60 9.09 22.88
N ALA A 336 31.15 9.71 23.93
CA ALA A 336 30.36 10.48 24.88
C ALA A 336 30.31 11.95 24.42
N SER A 337 29.11 12.52 24.29
CA SER A 337 28.92 13.93 23.92
C SER A 337 27.64 14.49 24.54
N THR A 338 27.46 15.80 24.42
CA THR A 338 26.24 16.48 24.85
C THR A 338 25.39 16.81 23.63
N PHE A 339 24.11 16.42 23.67
CA PHE A 339 23.12 16.72 22.64
C PHE A 339 21.94 17.48 23.21
N ILE A 340 21.10 18.05 22.34
CA ILE A 340 19.94 18.85 22.68
C ILE A 340 18.65 18.15 22.24
N ARG A 341 17.66 18.16 23.13
CA ARG A 341 16.29 17.71 22.88
C ARG A 341 15.47 18.79 22.17
N LYS A 342 14.31 18.43 21.63
CA LYS A 342 13.42 19.36 20.93
C LYS A 342 12.97 20.55 21.79
N ASP A 343 12.86 20.36 23.10
CA ASP A 343 12.49 21.41 24.06
C ASP A 343 13.65 22.34 24.44
N GLY A 344 14.85 22.10 23.92
CA GLY A 344 16.07 22.86 24.20
C GLY A 344 16.90 22.34 25.38
N SER A 345 16.41 21.36 26.13
CA SER A 345 17.19 20.75 27.22
C SER A 345 18.35 19.91 26.69
N SER A 346 19.48 19.90 27.39
CA SER A 346 20.64 19.09 27.04
C SER A 346 20.62 17.71 27.72
N PHE A 347 21.34 16.75 27.15
CA PHE A 347 21.60 15.45 27.76
C PHE A 347 22.97 14.91 27.39
N HIS A 348 23.57 14.16 28.31
CA HIS A 348 24.86 13.49 28.11
C HIS A 348 24.62 12.13 27.50
N ASP A 349 25.01 11.97 26.25
CA ASP A 349 24.76 10.79 25.45
C ASP A 349 26.04 9.97 25.28
N LEU A 350 25.96 8.68 25.62
CA LEU A 350 26.94 7.70 25.17
C LEU A 350 26.45 7.12 23.83
N LEU A 351 26.90 7.73 22.75
CA LEU A 351 26.53 7.37 21.38
C LEU A 351 27.35 6.16 20.90
N HIS A 352 26.67 5.13 20.42
CA HIS A 352 27.29 4.05 19.66
C HIS A 352 26.82 4.03 18.21
N VAL A 353 27.76 4.01 17.27
CA VAL A 353 27.45 3.86 15.84
C VAL A 353 28.02 2.56 15.31
N SER A 354 27.20 1.77 14.61
CA SER A 354 27.63 0.49 14.03
C SER A 354 27.10 0.32 12.61
N PRO A 355 27.92 -0.18 11.65
CA PRO A 355 27.43 -0.53 10.33
C PRO A 355 26.62 -1.83 10.36
N ILE A 356 25.58 -1.87 9.53
CA ILE A 356 24.75 -3.04 9.26
C ILE A 356 24.90 -3.39 7.78
N ARG A 357 25.48 -4.57 7.50
CA ARG A 357 25.72 -5.06 6.14
C ARG A 357 24.53 -5.89 5.62
N ASP A 358 24.23 -5.78 4.33
CA ASP A 358 23.24 -6.63 3.66
C ASP A 358 23.82 -8.04 3.40
N ALA A 359 22.95 -9.05 3.40
CA ALA A 359 23.27 -10.45 3.17
C ALA A 359 23.28 -10.84 1.68
N SER A 360 22.99 -9.93 0.74
CA SER A 360 22.77 -10.29 -0.67
C SER A 360 23.98 -10.87 -1.41
N GLY A 361 25.20 -10.83 -0.86
CA GLY A 361 26.39 -11.49 -1.43
C GLY A 361 26.75 -11.06 -2.85
N LYS A 362 26.03 -10.09 -3.43
CA LYS A 362 26.14 -9.70 -4.83
C LYS A 362 27.25 -8.67 -4.90
N VAL A 363 28.40 -9.10 -5.39
CA VAL A 363 29.55 -8.24 -5.72
C VAL A 363 29.10 -7.28 -6.82
N ARG A 364 28.54 -6.12 -6.45
CA ARG A 364 28.54 -4.96 -7.33
C ARG A 364 29.93 -4.34 -7.22
N LEU A 365 30.62 -4.30 -8.35
CA LEU A 365 31.92 -3.66 -8.50
C LEU A 365 31.85 -2.23 -7.93
N HIS A 366 32.67 -2.00 -6.91
CA HIS A 366 32.88 -0.73 -6.20
C HIS A 366 31.69 -0.18 -5.37
N LEU A 367 31.97 0.06 -4.08
CA LEU A 367 31.17 0.76 -3.04
C LEU A 367 30.37 -0.15 -2.06
N SER A 368 30.94 -0.30 -0.87
CA SER A 368 30.41 -0.72 0.46
C SER A 368 29.21 -1.67 0.54
N GLN A 369 29.43 -2.85 1.12
CA GLN A 369 28.39 -3.81 1.55
C GLN A 369 27.53 -3.33 2.74
N VAL A 370 27.73 -2.10 3.23
CA VAL A 370 26.99 -1.52 4.35
C VAL A 370 25.66 -0.95 3.84
N ALA A 371 24.55 -1.55 4.27
CA ALA A 371 23.21 -1.10 3.90
C ALA A 371 22.72 0.02 4.83
N PHE A 372 23.00 -0.05 6.14
CA PHE A 372 22.55 0.96 7.11
C PHE A 372 23.64 1.24 8.14
N HIS A 373 23.55 2.37 8.83
CA HIS A 373 24.17 2.55 10.14
C HIS A 373 23.10 2.59 11.22
N ILE A 374 23.31 1.86 12.31
CA ILE A 374 22.54 2.02 13.53
C ILE A 374 23.26 3.02 14.43
N TRP A 375 22.51 3.95 15.00
CA TRP A 375 22.96 4.89 16.01
C TRP A 375 22.16 4.58 17.27
N VAL A 376 22.84 4.13 18.32
CA VAL A 376 22.24 3.81 19.62
C VAL A 376 22.58 4.97 20.55
N HIS A 377 21.55 5.57 21.14
CA HIS A 377 21.68 6.72 22.04
C HIS A 377 21.36 6.26 23.47
N LEU A 378 22.21 6.62 24.42
CA LEU A 378 22.06 6.30 25.82
C LEU A 378 22.32 7.55 26.66
N ASP A 379 21.24 8.11 27.22
CA ASP A 379 21.33 9.20 28.18
C ASP A 379 21.93 8.71 29.50
N MET A 380 23.19 9.07 29.74
CA MET A 380 23.96 8.74 30.93
C MET A 380 23.44 9.45 32.20
N GLY A 381 22.63 10.51 32.04
CA GLY A 381 21.97 11.20 33.14
C GLY A 381 20.68 10.52 33.63
N ALA A 382 20.15 9.56 32.86
CA ALA A 382 18.92 8.84 33.21
C ALA A 382 19.21 7.57 34.03
N LYS A 383 18.24 7.17 34.86
CA LYS A 383 18.31 5.88 35.59
C LYS A 383 18.01 4.73 34.63
N HIS A 384 19.00 3.87 34.42
CA HIS A 384 18.86 2.64 33.64
C HIS A 384 19.09 1.43 34.53
N ASP A 385 18.30 0.37 34.30
CA ASP A 385 18.57 -0.95 34.85
C ASP A 385 19.29 -1.79 33.78
N PHE A 386 20.60 -1.93 33.95
CA PHE A 386 21.43 -2.69 33.03
C PHE A 386 21.46 -4.20 33.32
N ASN A 387 20.75 -4.68 34.35
CA ASN A 387 20.77 -6.09 34.78
C ASN A 387 22.19 -6.66 34.96
N GLY A 388 23.11 -5.84 35.49
CA GLY A 388 24.52 -6.21 35.72
C GLY A 388 25.44 -6.11 34.49
N LEU A 389 24.95 -5.63 33.34
CA LEU A 389 25.77 -5.35 32.16
C LEU A 389 26.41 -3.97 32.22
N THR A 390 27.52 -3.76 31.50
CA THR A 390 28.05 -2.41 31.27
C THR A 390 27.17 -1.66 30.24
N PRO A 391 27.14 -0.32 30.25
CA PRO A 391 26.43 0.49 29.26
C PRO A 391 26.76 0.11 27.81
N GLU A 392 28.02 -0.18 27.52
CA GLU A 392 28.51 -0.57 26.20
C GLU A 392 27.92 -1.91 25.77
N VAL A 393 28.00 -2.92 26.64
CA VAL A 393 27.45 -4.26 26.37
C VAL A 393 25.94 -4.20 26.20
N TRP A 394 25.27 -3.34 26.96
CA TRP A 394 23.83 -3.13 26.84
C TRP A 394 23.44 -2.56 25.47
N GLN A 395 24.17 -1.56 24.96
CA GLN A 395 23.94 -1.00 23.63
C GLN A 395 24.25 -1.98 22.49
N LEU A 396 25.27 -2.83 22.65
CA LEU A 396 25.55 -3.91 21.69
C LEU A 396 24.37 -4.89 21.54
N GLY A 397 23.53 -5.02 22.57
CA GLY A 397 22.26 -5.75 22.53
C GLY A 397 21.30 -5.23 21.44
N ALA A 398 21.07 -3.92 21.35
CA ALA A 398 20.26 -3.33 20.26
C ALA A 398 20.88 -3.60 18.89
N VAL A 399 22.20 -3.43 18.76
CA VAL A 399 22.89 -3.67 17.49
C VAL A 399 22.69 -5.13 17.05
N ALA A 400 22.84 -6.09 17.95
CA ALA A 400 22.62 -7.51 17.66
C ALA A 400 21.16 -7.77 17.25
N ALA A 401 20.18 -7.23 17.98
CA ALA A 401 18.77 -7.39 17.67
C ALA A 401 18.39 -6.78 16.31
N VAL A 402 18.90 -5.59 15.99
CA VAL A 402 18.72 -4.96 14.67
C VAL A 402 19.37 -5.79 13.57
N ARG A 403 20.61 -6.27 13.77
CA ARG A 403 21.28 -7.16 12.80
C ARG A 403 20.46 -8.40 12.51
N VAL A 404 19.84 -9.01 13.51
CA VAL A 404 18.96 -10.17 13.35
C VAL A 404 17.69 -9.80 12.58
N ALA A 405 17.03 -8.70 12.94
CA ALA A 405 15.83 -8.23 12.26
C ALA A 405 16.06 -7.93 10.77
N VAL A 406 17.20 -7.33 10.45
CA VAL A 406 17.64 -7.04 9.09
C VAL A 406 17.99 -8.36 8.36
N ARG A 407 18.81 -9.24 8.94
CA ARG A 407 19.18 -10.52 8.28
C ARG A 407 18.00 -11.46 8.03
N GLY A 408 17.05 -11.55 8.97
CA GLY A 408 15.88 -12.42 8.85
C GLY A 408 14.99 -12.09 7.65
N LEU A 409 15.09 -10.87 7.11
CA LEU A 409 14.29 -10.42 5.97
C LEU A 409 15.00 -10.56 4.63
N SER A 410 16.34 -10.41 4.55
CA SER A 410 17.08 -10.70 3.32
C SER A 410 16.92 -12.15 2.84
N ALA A 411 16.59 -13.10 3.74
CA ALA A 411 16.26 -14.48 3.38
C ALA A 411 14.84 -14.65 2.79
N SER A 412 13.95 -13.65 2.97
CA SER A 412 12.53 -13.70 2.59
C SER A 412 12.12 -12.61 1.58
N GLY A 413 13.02 -11.69 1.21
CA GLY A 413 12.77 -10.57 0.31
C GLY A 413 13.73 -9.38 0.54
N SER A 414 13.61 -8.33 -0.28
CA SER A 414 14.48 -7.14 -0.18
C SER A 414 14.23 -6.34 1.11
N LEU A 415 15.30 -5.94 1.81
CA LEU A 415 15.25 -5.10 3.04
C LEU A 415 14.64 -3.73 2.82
N LEU A 416 14.86 -3.24 1.60
CA LEU A 416 14.38 -1.98 1.10
C LEU A 416 13.46 -2.30 -0.06
N ARG A 417 12.34 -1.59 -0.14
CA ARG A 417 11.49 -1.76 -1.33
C ARG A 417 12.31 -1.31 -2.56
N PRO A 418 12.35 -2.10 -3.64
CA PRO A 418 13.03 -1.68 -4.86
C PRO A 418 12.50 -0.31 -5.29
N SER A 419 13.41 0.64 -5.53
CA SER A 419 13.10 1.87 -6.25
C SER A 419 12.63 1.49 -7.65
N GLN A 420 11.40 1.84 -8.01
CA GLN A 420 10.86 1.65 -9.36
C GLN A 420 10.81 2.96 -10.12
#